data_AF-K1S0L6-F1
#
_entry.id   AF-K1S0L6-F1
#
_cell.length_a   1.000
_cell.length_b   1.000
_cell.length_c   1.000
_cell.angle_alpha   90.00
_cell.angle_beta   90.00
_cell.angle_gamma   90.00
#
_symmetry.space_group_name_H-M   'P 1'
#
loop_
_entity.id
_entity.type
_entity.pdbx_description
1 polymer ?
#
loop_
_entity_poly.entity_id
_entity_poly.type
_entity_poly.pdbx_seq_one_letter_code
_entity_poly.pdbx_strand_id
1 'polypeptide(L)'
;MKEKIIKTNGIELCTESFGNKKNPAILLVAGATVSMLYWDTEFCQQLSEKGFFVIRYDNRDVGKSTNYEPGSTPYDIVDLTNDAISILDGYKIDKAHFVGIS
;
A
#
# COMPACT_ATOMS: atom_id res chain seq x y z
N MET A 1 3.48 -8.61 11.75
CA MET A 1 4.08 -7.64 10.81
C MET A 1 4.86 -8.42 9.77
N LYS A 2 4.51 -8.28 8.49
CA LYS A 2 5.21 -8.96 7.41
C LYS A 2 5.28 -8.03 6.22
N GLU A 3 6.49 -7.54 5.95
CA GLU A 3 6.82 -6.80 4.73
C GLU A 3 6.72 -7.75 3.53
N LYS A 4 6.22 -7.22 2.41
CA LYS A 4 6.09 -7.93 1.15
C LYS A 4 6.29 -6.97 -0.01
N ILE A 5 7.09 -7.38 -0.99
CA ILE A 5 7.24 -6.65 -2.25
C ILE A 5 6.24 -7.21 -3.26
N ILE A 6 5.43 -6.33 -3.83
CA ILE A 6 4.57 -6.62 -4.97
C ILE A 6 5.30 -6.20 -6.24
N LYS A 7 5.56 -7.14 -7.14
CA LYS A 7 6.15 -6.84 -8.46
C LYS A 7 5.04 -6.75 -9.49
N THR A 8 4.93 -5.62 -10.17
CA THR A 8 3.90 -5.36 -11.18
C THR A 8 4.44 -4.39 -12.22
N ASN A 9 4.10 -4.54 -13.50
CA ASN A 9 4.42 -3.57 -14.56
C ASN A 9 5.87 -3.03 -14.57
N GLY A 10 6.85 -3.88 -14.24
CA GLY A 10 8.28 -3.49 -14.20
C GLY A 10 8.71 -2.69 -12.97
N ILE A 11 7.85 -2.54 -11.97
CA ILE A 11 8.13 -1.86 -10.70
C ILE A 11 7.97 -2.80 -9.50
N GLU A 12 8.45 -2.33 -8.35
CA GLU A 12 8.36 -2.97 -7.05
C GLU A 12 7.64 -2.04 -6.07
N LEU A 13 6.59 -2.54 -5.42
CA LEU A 13 5.82 -1.81 -4.41
C LEU A 13 6.02 -2.47 -3.06
N CYS A 14 6.59 -1.73 -2.11
CA CYS A 14 6.75 -2.19 -0.74
C CYS A 14 5.44 -2.07 0.02
N THR A 15 5.00 -3.17 0.62
CA THR A 15 3.76 -3.27 1.37
C THR A 15 3.99 -3.92 2.72
N GLU A 16 3.14 -3.60 3.69
CA GLU A 16 3.06 -4.30 4.96
C GLU A 16 1.60 -4.59 5.32
N SER A 17 1.36 -5.76 5.91
CA SER A 17 0.02 -6.18 6.32
C SER A 17 -0.11 -6.58 7.78
N PHE A 18 -1.32 -6.41 8.31
CA PHE A 18 -1.73 -6.66 9.69
C PHE A 18 -3.04 -7.44 9.75
N GLY A 19 -3.21 -8.27 10.79
CA GLY A 19 -4.41 -9.07 10.98
C GLY A 19 -4.49 -10.34 10.14
N ASN A 20 -5.69 -10.93 10.12
CA ASN A 20 -5.96 -12.19 9.43
C ASN A 20 -6.42 -11.94 7.99
N LYS A 21 -5.70 -12.48 7.00
CA LYS A 21 -6.03 -12.37 5.56
C LYS A 21 -7.44 -12.87 5.16
N LYS A 22 -8.15 -13.57 6.05
CA LYS A 22 -9.54 -14.02 5.83
C LYS A 22 -10.58 -12.94 6.18
N ASN A 23 -10.16 -11.84 6.82
CA ASN A 23 -11.01 -10.73 7.21
C ASN A 23 -11.21 -9.74 6.04
N PRO A 24 -12.24 -8.87 6.10
CA PRO A 24 -12.40 -7.78 5.15
C PRO A 24 -11.16 -6.89 5.09
N ALA A 25 -10.72 -6.55 3.89
CA ALA A 25 -9.49 -5.80 3.68
C ALA A 25 -9.69 -4.28 3.80
N ILE A 26 -8.69 -3.60 4.35
CA ILE A 26 -8.51 -2.15 4.28
C ILE A 26 -7.18 -1.87 3.59
N LEU A 27 -7.19 -1.05 2.55
CA LEU A 27 -5.98 -0.51 1.94
C LEU A 27 -5.81 0.96 2.33
N LEU A 28 -4.71 1.24 3.04
CA LEU A 28 -4.33 2.57 3.49
C LEU A 28 -3.45 3.24 2.42
N VAL A 29 -3.92 4.36 1.88
CA VAL A 29 -3.25 5.16 0.85
C VAL A 29 -2.75 6.45 1.49
N ALA A 30 -1.44 6.57 1.65
CA ALA A 30 -0.83 7.81 2.14
C ALA A 30 -0.77 8.88 1.05
N GLY A 31 -0.63 10.14 1.46
CA GLY A 31 -0.52 11.29 0.58
C GLY A 31 0.75 11.27 -0.29
N ALA A 32 0.83 12.22 -1.22
CA ALA A 32 2.00 12.37 -2.08
C ALA A 32 3.28 12.54 -1.23
N THR A 33 4.35 11.83 -1.59
CA THR A 33 5.65 11.86 -0.89
C THR A 33 5.64 11.33 0.56
N VAL A 34 4.54 10.76 1.03
CA VAL A 34 4.40 10.23 2.39
C VAL A 34 4.60 8.71 2.41
N SER A 35 5.54 8.23 3.23
CA SER A 35 5.79 6.79 3.41
C SER A 35 4.65 6.09 4.13
N MET A 36 4.52 4.78 3.89
CA MET A 36 3.62 3.91 4.64
C MET A 36 3.77 4.03 6.16
N LEU A 37 4.96 4.42 6.64
CA LEU A 37 5.24 4.58 8.07
C LEU A 37 4.44 5.71 8.73
N TYR A 38 3.85 6.64 7.96
CA TYR A 38 2.91 7.63 8.49
C TYR A 38 1.68 6.98 9.14
N TRP A 39 1.20 5.88 8.57
CA TRP A 39 0.14 5.08 9.17
C TRP A 39 0.72 4.28 10.33
N ASP A 40 0.73 4.83 11.54
CA ASP A 40 1.41 4.22 12.69
C ASP A 40 1.08 2.72 12.81
N THR A 41 2.09 1.94 13.17
CA THR A 41 1.95 0.51 13.45
C THR A 41 0.84 0.26 14.47
N GLU A 42 0.72 1.09 15.51
CA GLU A 42 -0.34 0.96 16.51
C GLU A 42 -1.72 1.17 15.89
N PHE A 43 -1.89 2.20 15.05
CA PHE A 43 -3.14 2.44 14.34
C PHE A 43 -3.55 1.23 13.47
N CYS A 44 -2.60 0.67 12.71
CA CYS A 44 -2.84 -0.51 11.89
C CYS A 44 -3.21 -1.74 12.73
N GLN A 45 -2.58 -1.93 13.88
CA GLN A 45 -2.88 -3.01 14.81
C GLN A 45 -4.29 -2.85 15.40
N GLN A 46 -4.66 -1.66 15.88
CA GLN A 46 -5.98 -1.39 16.43
C GLN A 46 -7.10 -1.68 15.40
N LEU A 47 -6.91 -1.29 14.14
CA LEU A 47 -7.85 -1.67 13.06
C LEU A 47 -7.91 -3.19 12.86
N SER A 48 -6.76 -3.87 12.88
CA SER A 48 -6.73 -5.32 12.71
C SER A 48 -7.42 -6.08 13.84
N GLU A 49 -7.33 -5.57 15.08
CA GLU A 49 -8.02 -6.11 16.26
C GLU A 49 -9.54 -5.94 16.18
N LYS A 50 -10.03 -4.96 15.41
CA LYS A 50 -11.46 -4.82 15.07
C LYS A 50 -11.93 -5.79 13.98
N GLY A 51 -11.08 -6.71 13.54
CA GLY A 51 -11.46 -7.75 12.60
C GLY A 51 -11.25 -7.38 11.14
N PHE A 52 -10.29 -6.49 10.84
CA PHE A 52 -9.89 -6.15 9.47
C PHE A 52 -8.54 -6.77 9.10
N PHE A 53 -8.32 -6.96 7.80
CA PHE A 53 -7.00 -7.21 7.22
C PHE A 53 -6.45 -5.91 6.65
N VAL A 54 -5.49 -5.29 7.34
CA VAL A 54 -5.01 -3.95 7.00
C VAL A 54 -3.75 -4.06 6.17
N ILE A 55 -3.67 -3.32 5.06
CA ILE A 55 -2.49 -3.20 4.22
C ILE A 55 -2.12 -1.72 4.14
N ARG A 56 -0.85 -1.40 4.37
CA ARG A 56 -0.23 -0.10 4.06
C ARG A 56 0.89 -0.30 3.05
N TYR A 57 1.24 0.72 2.28
CA TYR A 57 2.27 0.60 1.24
C TYR A 57 2.93 1.93 0.95
N ASP A 58 4.16 1.86 0.44
CA ASP A 58 4.87 3.02 -0.09
C ASP A 58 4.45 3.23 -1.56
N ASN A 59 4.03 4.44 -1.93
CA ASN A 59 3.86 4.82 -3.34
C ASN A 59 5.22 4.76 -4.08
N ARG A 60 5.21 4.78 -5.42
CA ARG A 60 6.43 5.05 -6.21
C ARG A 60 7.11 6.33 -5.71
N ASP A 61 8.43 6.39 -5.81
CA ASP A 61 9.27 7.49 -5.31
C ASP A 61 9.21 7.72 -3.79
N VAL A 62 8.75 6.72 -3.04
CA VAL A 62 8.68 6.78 -1.58
C VAL A 62 9.19 5.48 -0.96
N GLY A 63 9.89 5.62 0.18
CA GLY A 63 10.28 4.50 1.03
C GLY A 63 11.04 3.42 0.27
N LYS A 64 10.55 2.18 0.33
CA LYS A 64 11.21 1.02 -0.30
C LYS A 64 10.58 0.58 -1.63
N SER A 65 9.63 1.35 -2.15
CA SER A 65 9.10 1.10 -3.51
C SER A 65 10.09 1.58 -4.57
N THR A 66 9.82 1.29 -5.84
CA THR A 66 10.62 1.80 -6.97
C THR A 66 10.74 3.32 -6.89
N ASN A 67 11.98 3.80 -7.02
CA ASN A 67 12.31 5.21 -7.12
C ASN A 67 12.90 5.49 -8.51
N TYR A 68 12.58 6.65 -9.08
CA TYR A 68 13.10 7.18 -10.32
C TYR A 68 14.11 8.30 -10.06
N GLU A 69 14.92 8.62 -11.07
CA GLU A 69 15.87 9.73 -10.99
C GLU A 69 15.13 11.06 -10.75
N PRO A 70 15.63 11.92 -9.85
CA PRO A 70 15.02 13.24 -9.60
C PRO A 70 14.82 14.04 -10.90
N GLY A 71 13.61 14.56 -11.08
CA GLY A 71 13.22 15.29 -12.31
C GLY A 71 12.68 14.40 -13.43
N SER A 72 12.64 13.08 -13.24
CA SER A 72 11.91 12.13 -14.09
C SER A 72 10.67 11.64 -13.35
N THR A 73 9.50 11.77 -13.96
CA THR A 73 8.25 11.21 -13.42
C THR A 73 7.54 10.46 -14.54
N PRO A 74 7.93 9.20 -14.81
CA PRO A 74 7.39 8.42 -15.91
C PRO A 74 6.07 7.73 -15.53
N TYR A 75 5.25 8.38 -14.71
CA TYR A 75 3.95 7.87 -14.28
C TYR A 75 3.00 9.02 -13.91
N ASP A 76 1.71 8.75 -13.91
CA ASP A 76 0.68 9.70 -13.49
C ASP A 76 -0.22 9.15 -12.35
N ILE A 77 -1.30 9.86 -12.06
CA ILE A 77 -2.25 9.46 -11.01
C ILE A 77 -3.00 8.16 -11.34
N VAL A 78 -3.19 7.85 -12.62
CA VAL A 78 -3.83 6.62 -13.07
C VAL A 78 -2.90 5.44 -12.78
N ASP A 79 -1.59 5.61 -13.01
CA ASP A 79 -0.60 4.62 -12.61
C ASP A 79 -0.61 4.37 -11.09
N LEU A 80 -0.66 5.42 -10.27
CA LEU A 80 -0.76 5.27 -8.81
C LEU A 80 -2.04 4.56 -8.38
N THR A 81 -3.14 4.78 -9.10
CA THR A 81 -4.40 4.06 -8.86
C THR A 81 -4.26 2.59 -9.24
N ASN A 82 -3.64 2.29 -10.39
CA ASN A 82 -3.38 0.92 -10.85
C ASN A 82 -2.39 0.16 -9.94
N ASP A 83 -1.46 0.86 -9.30
CA ASP A 83 -0.56 0.29 -8.30
C ASP A 83 -1.34 -0.21 -7.08
N ALA A 84 -2.28 0.59 -6.58
CA ALA A 84 -3.15 0.21 -5.48
C ALA A 84 -3.98 -1.04 -5.81
N ILE A 85 -4.48 -1.14 -7.05
CA ILE A 85 -5.16 -2.35 -7.54
C ILE A 85 -4.20 -3.54 -7.63
N SER A 86 -3.00 -3.34 -8.18
CA SER A 86 -1.97 -4.38 -8.28
C SER A 86 -1.55 -4.94 -6.92
N ILE A 87 -1.58 -4.10 -5.87
CA ILE A 87 -1.36 -4.54 -4.48
C ILE A 87 -2.47 -5.50 -4.05
N LEU A 88 -3.74 -5.16 -4.28
CA LEU A 88 -4.86 -6.04 -3.96
C LEU A 88 -4.76 -7.39 -4.70
N ASP A 89 -4.43 -7.36 -6.00
CA ASP A 89 -4.17 -8.56 -6.80
C ASP A 89 -3.04 -9.41 -6.21
N GLY A 90 -1.94 -8.75 -5.84
CA GLY A 90 -0.79 -9.39 -5.21
C GLY A 90 -1.15 -10.08 -3.89
N TYR A 91 -2.11 -9.54 -3.13
CA TYR A 91 -2.66 -10.15 -1.91
C TYR A 91 -3.84 -11.11 -2.16
N LYS A 92 -4.29 -11.25 -3.41
CA LYS A 92 -5.46 -12.04 -3.81
C LYS A 92 -6.76 -11.56 -3.15
N ILE A 93 -6.96 -10.24 -3.14
CA ILE A 93 -8.13 -9.58 -2.55
C ILE A 93 -9.01 -9.04 -3.67
N ASP A 94 -10.27 -9.50 -3.72
CA ASP A 94 -11.26 -9.05 -4.71
C ASP A 94 -11.86 -7.67 -4.37
N LYS A 95 -12.05 -7.39 -3.07
CA LYS A 95 -12.68 -6.14 -2.58
C LYS A 95 -12.01 -5.65 -1.31
N ALA A 96 -11.82 -4.34 -1.21
CA ALA A 96 -11.26 -3.68 -0.04
C ALA A 96 -11.96 -2.34 0.24
N HIS A 97 -11.93 -1.91 1.49
CA HIS A 97 -12.18 -0.52 1.85
C HIS A 97 -10.92 0.30 1.60
N PHE A 98 -11.06 1.44 0.94
CA PHE A 98 -9.95 2.38 0.73
C PHE A 98 -10.02 3.51 1.76
N VAL A 99 -8.88 3.84 2.36
CA VAL A 99 -8.73 5.00 3.26
C VAL A 99 -7.56 5.83 2.75
N GLY A 100 -7.85 7.03 2.27
CA GLY A 100 -6.85 7.98 1.77
C GLY A 100 -6.71 9.19 2.67
N ILE A 101 -5.48 9.70 2.82
CA ILE A 101 -5.18 10.96 3.53
C ILE A 101 -4.13 11.76 2.74
N SER A 102 -4.15 13.09 2.86
CA SER A 102 -3.15 13.99 2.26
C SER A 102 -2.40 14.77 3.32
#